data_AF-A0A852TMM6-F1
#
_entry.id   AF-A0A852TMM6-F1
#
_cell.length_a   1.000
_cell.length_b   1.000
_cell.length_c   1.000
_cell.angle_alpha   90.00
_cell.angle_beta   90.00
_cell.angle_gamma   90.00
#
_symmetry.space_group_name_H-M   'P 1'
#
loop_
_entity.id
_entity.type
_entity.pdbx_description
1 polymer ?
#
loop_
_entity_poly.entity_id
_entity_poly.type
_entity_poly.pdbx_seq_one_letter_code
_entity_poly.pdbx_strand_id
1 'polypeptide(L)'
;MNFFRADLEYRAGLGWPKDGILTNVNINDFTEDKYNFELDRVNITSIPVPHTVPTYAYRFDAKGKSVVVSGDLTYSANFASFAKNAEILVFDGMLTSDFSFVPEQARENLKNGLMQSHATIEDLAKMVADSKVKKVVLTRIGLGNVDKMSVSKVFSDAGFKGEIIAAEDGLVINP
;
A
#
# COMPACT_ATOMS: atom_id res chain seq x y z
N MET A 1 -9.75 -4.33 -23.51
CA MET A 1 -8.27 -4.25 -23.53
C MET A 1 -7.78 -4.61 -22.14
N ASN A 2 -6.91 -5.61 -21.99
CA ASN A 2 -6.34 -5.94 -20.68
C ASN A 2 -5.27 -4.88 -20.35
N PHE A 3 -5.56 -4.03 -19.36
CA PHE A 3 -4.71 -2.90 -18.96
C PHE A 3 -3.29 -3.37 -18.62
N PHE A 4 -3.15 -4.40 -17.79
CA PHE A 4 -1.86 -4.90 -17.35
C PHE A 4 -1.05 -5.48 -18.49
N ARG A 5 -1.68 -6.22 -19.41
CA ARG A 5 -0.98 -6.71 -20.61
C ARG A 5 -0.39 -5.56 -21.42
N ALA A 6 -1.17 -4.50 -21.66
CA ALA A 6 -0.71 -3.34 -22.41
C ALA A 6 0.42 -2.59 -21.69
N ASP A 7 0.35 -2.45 -20.36
CA ASP A 7 1.42 -1.85 -19.55
C ASP A 7 2.72 -2.67 -19.60
N LEU A 8 2.64 -4.00 -19.50
CA LEU A 8 3.80 -4.89 -19.61
C LEU A 8 4.43 -4.83 -21.01
N GLU A 9 3.61 -4.82 -22.07
CA GLU A 9 4.07 -4.66 -23.45
C GLU A 9 4.74 -3.29 -23.67
N TYR A 10 4.20 -2.22 -23.08
CA TYR A 10 4.81 -0.88 -23.12
C TYR A 10 6.17 -0.85 -22.42
N ARG A 11 6.29 -1.38 -21.19
CA ARG A 11 7.57 -1.42 -20.45
C ARG A 11 8.63 -2.25 -21.16
N ALA A 12 8.24 -3.38 -21.75
CA ALA A 12 9.13 -4.17 -22.60
C ALA A 12 9.61 -3.36 -23.82
N GLY A 13 8.75 -2.53 -24.40
CA GLY A 13 9.11 -1.58 -25.46
C GLY A 13 10.12 -0.51 -25.03
N LEU A 14 10.16 -0.15 -23.75
CA LEU A 14 11.16 0.76 -23.16
C LEU A 14 12.50 0.08 -22.85
N GLY A 15 12.66 -1.21 -23.14
CA GLY A 15 13.91 -1.95 -22.95
C GLY A 15 13.96 -2.79 -21.67
N TRP A 16 12.86 -2.93 -20.92
CA TRP A 16 12.80 -3.88 -19.81
C TRP A 16 12.87 -5.34 -20.33
N PRO A 17 13.48 -6.28 -19.57
CA PRO A 17 13.54 -7.67 -19.98
C PRO A 17 12.14 -8.25 -20.23
N LYS A 18 11.95 -8.91 -21.38
CA LYS A 18 10.71 -9.65 -21.67
C LYS A 18 10.60 -10.92 -20.84
N ASP A 19 11.75 -11.49 -20.48
CA ASP A 19 11.83 -12.68 -19.65
C ASP A 19 11.36 -12.38 -18.21
N GLY A 20 10.46 -13.21 -17.69
CA GLY A 20 9.80 -13.00 -16.39
C GLY A 20 8.68 -11.94 -16.40
N ILE A 21 8.45 -11.24 -17.51
CA ILE A 21 7.39 -10.21 -17.67
C ILE A 21 6.34 -10.65 -18.71
N LEU A 22 6.80 -11.08 -19.88
CA LEU A 22 5.96 -11.52 -21.01
C LEU A 22 6.21 -12.98 -21.39
N THR A 23 7.39 -13.52 -21.09
CA THR A 23 7.77 -14.92 -21.35
C THR A 23 8.25 -15.58 -20.06
N ASN A 24 8.16 -16.91 -19.99
CA ASN A 24 8.56 -17.70 -18.80
C ASN A 24 7.90 -17.25 -17.49
N VAL A 25 6.66 -16.75 -17.59
CA VAL A 25 5.84 -16.31 -16.46
C VAL A 25 4.43 -16.85 -16.64
N ASN A 26 3.81 -17.30 -15.54
CA ASN A 26 2.40 -17.65 -15.53
C ASN A 26 1.59 -16.41 -15.14
N ILE A 27 0.85 -15.86 -16.10
CA ILE A 27 -0.01 -14.69 -15.87
C ILE A 27 -1.40 -15.16 -15.50
N ASN A 28 -1.86 -14.77 -14.32
CA ASN A 28 -3.22 -14.98 -13.87
C ASN A 28 -3.89 -13.62 -13.68
N ASP A 29 -4.79 -13.25 -14.58
CA ASP A 29 -5.60 -12.04 -14.42
C ASP A 29 -6.53 -12.20 -13.20
N PHE A 30 -6.44 -11.26 -12.28
CA PHE A 30 -7.28 -11.17 -11.09
C PHE A 30 -8.64 -10.54 -11.44
N THR A 31 -9.59 -11.37 -11.83
CA THR A 31 -11.00 -11.01 -11.96
C THR A 31 -11.73 -11.19 -10.62
N GLU A 32 -12.94 -10.63 -10.47
CA GLU A 32 -13.67 -10.64 -9.17
C GLU A 32 -13.88 -12.05 -8.58
N ASP A 33 -14.06 -13.05 -9.45
CA ASP A 33 -14.15 -14.47 -9.08
C ASP A 33 -12.85 -15.08 -8.54
N LYS A 34 -11.71 -14.38 -8.70
CA LYS A 34 -10.36 -14.81 -8.31
C LYS A 34 -9.76 -13.95 -7.20
N TYR A 35 -10.53 -13.07 -6.57
CA TYR A 35 -10.09 -12.30 -5.40
C TYR A 35 -9.87 -13.15 -4.15
N ASN A 36 -10.02 -14.47 -4.23
CA ASN A 36 -9.74 -15.39 -3.14
C ASN A 36 -9.19 -16.70 -3.71
N PHE A 37 -7.98 -17.08 -3.31
CA PHE A 37 -7.33 -18.32 -3.71
C PHE A 37 -6.31 -18.76 -2.66
N GLU A 38 -5.88 -20.03 -2.75
CA GLU A 38 -4.81 -20.56 -1.90
C GLU A 38 -3.54 -20.81 -2.74
N LEU A 39 -2.39 -20.44 -2.18
CA LEU A 39 -1.07 -20.77 -2.73
C LEU A 39 -0.15 -21.22 -1.58
N ASP A 40 0.42 -22.42 -1.68
CA ASP A 40 1.36 -22.96 -0.70
C ASP A 40 0.91 -22.87 0.77
N ARG A 41 -0.37 -23.16 1.04
CA ARG A 41 -1.02 -23.06 2.37
C ARG A 41 -1.17 -21.63 2.91
N VAL A 42 -1.09 -20.64 2.03
CA VAL A 42 -1.41 -19.23 2.30
C VAL A 42 -2.74 -18.93 1.61
N ASN A 43 -3.73 -18.50 2.38
CA ASN A 43 -4.96 -17.97 1.82
C ASN A 43 -4.73 -16.50 1.42
N ILE A 44 -4.95 -16.19 0.14
CA ILE A 44 -4.70 -14.87 -0.43
C ILE A 44 -6.05 -14.30 -0.87
N THR A 45 -6.41 -13.17 -0.29
CA THR A 45 -7.60 -12.41 -0.69
C THR A 45 -7.22 -11.02 -1.17
N SER A 46 -8.03 -10.43 -2.05
CA SER A 46 -7.79 -9.08 -2.56
C SER A 46 -9.07 -8.28 -2.68
N ILE A 47 -8.95 -6.95 -2.62
CA ILE A 47 -10.02 -6.02 -2.96
C ILE A 47 -9.48 -4.92 -3.87
N PRO A 48 -10.28 -4.36 -4.79
CA PRO A 48 -9.90 -3.15 -5.49
C PRO A 48 -9.77 -1.99 -4.50
N VAL A 49 -8.79 -1.13 -4.72
CA VAL A 49 -8.59 0.11 -3.95
C VAL A 49 -8.55 1.31 -4.91
N PRO A 50 -8.98 2.51 -4.46
CA PRO A 50 -9.03 3.67 -5.31
C PRO A 50 -7.63 4.18 -5.61
N HIS A 51 -7.29 4.21 -6.90
CA HIS A 51 -6.03 4.75 -7.41
C HIS A 51 -6.21 5.16 -8.89
N THR A 52 -5.19 5.79 -9.49
CA THR A 52 -5.25 6.30 -10.88
C THR A 52 -5.27 5.21 -11.94
N VAL A 53 -4.85 4.01 -11.59
CA VAL A 53 -4.87 2.79 -12.41
C VAL A 53 -5.50 1.65 -11.59
N PRO A 54 -5.95 0.55 -12.22
CA PRO A 54 -6.43 -0.61 -11.48
C PRO A 54 -5.40 -1.08 -10.44
N THR A 55 -5.74 -0.96 -9.16
CA THR A 55 -4.89 -1.32 -8.02
C THR A 55 -5.68 -2.14 -7.02
N TYR A 56 -4.98 -3.05 -6.34
CA TYR A 56 -5.58 -4.00 -5.42
C TYR A 56 -4.79 -4.03 -4.12
N ALA A 57 -5.51 -4.06 -3.01
CA ALA A 57 -4.95 -4.47 -1.73
C ALA A 57 -4.98 -5.99 -1.64
N TYR A 58 -3.97 -6.58 -1.02
CA TYR A 58 -3.85 -8.02 -0.80
C TYR A 58 -3.76 -8.32 0.69
N ARG A 59 -4.40 -9.41 1.09
CA ARG A 59 -4.36 -9.96 2.43
C ARG A 59 -3.89 -11.40 2.35
N PHE A 60 -2.91 -11.73 3.16
CA PHE A 60 -2.28 -13.03 3.27
C PHE A 60 -2.58 -13.58 4.66
N ASP A 61 -3.34 -14.67 4.74
CA ASP A 61 -3.63 -15.37 5.99
C ASP A 61 -2.92 -16.74 5.96
N ALA A 62 -2.08 -17.01 6.96
CA ALA A 62 -1.36 -18.27 7.09
C ALA A 62 -1.08 -18.60 8.56
N LYS A 63 -1.34 -19.85 8.98
CA LYS A 63 -1.06 -20.35 10.34
C LYS A 63 -1.60 -19.44 11.46
N GLY A 64 -2.79 -18.86 11.26
CA GLY A 64 -3.44 -17.95 12.23
C GLY A 64 -2.85 -16.54 12.26
N LYS A 65 -1.94 -16.20 11.35
CA LYS A 65 -1.31 -14.88 11.21
C LYS A 65 -1.72 -14.23 9.91
N SER A 66 -1.69 -12.91 9.88
CA SER A 66 -2.22 -12.14 8.76
C SER A 66 -1.40 -10.89 8.45
N VAL A 67 -1.12 -10.71 7.17
CA VAL A 67 -0.41 -9.54 6.62
C VAL A 67 -1.26 -8.93 5.52
N VAL A 68 -1.37 -7.61 5.51
CA VAL A 68 -2.08 -6.86 4.47
C VAL A 68 -1.10 -5.93 3.78
N VAL A 69 -1.13 -5.89 2.46
CA VAL A 69 -0.38 -4.95 1.62
C VAL A 69 -1.40 -4.11 0.87
N SER A 70 -1.38 -2.79 1.07
CA SER A 70 -2.43 -1.92 0.55
C SER A 70 -2.38 -1.69 -0.96
N GLY A 71 -1.20 -1.80 -1.58
CA GLY A 71 -0.93 -1.09 -2.82
C GLY A 71 -0.91 0.42 -2.61
N ASP A 72 -0.84 1.19 -3.70
CA ASP A 72 -1.01 2.65 -3.65
C ASP A 72 -2.50 2.97 -3.64
N LEU A 73 -2.95 3.88 -2.75
CA LEU A 73 -4.37 4.17 -2.60
C LEU A 73 -4.67 5.55 -2.03
N THR A 74 -5.83 6.10 -2.40
CA THR A 74 -6.52 7.13 -1.61
C THR A 74 -7.45 6.50 -0.57
N TYR A 75 -8.21 7.31 0.18
CA TYR A 75 -9.14 6.80 1.19
C TYR A 75 -10.14 5.77 0.62
N SER A 76 -10.28 4.64 1.31
CA SER A 76 -11.24 3.59 0.97
C SER A 76 -12.05 3.16 2.18
N ALA A 77 -13.37 3.32 2.10
CA ALA A 77 -14.29 2.92 3.17
C ALA A 77 -14.29 1.40 3.44
N ASN A 78 -13.93 0.59 2.45
CA ASN A 78 -13.90 -0.87 2.57
C ASN A 78 -12.57 -1.39 3.12
N PHE A 79 -11.51 -0.57 3.08
CA PHE A 79 -10.16 -1.00 3.42
C PHE A 79 -10.02 -1.43 4.88
N ALA A 80 -10.58 -0.67 5.80
CA ALA A 80 -10.50 -0.99 7.23
C ALA A 80 -11.14 -2.34 7.56
N SER A 81 -12.28 -2.65 6.94
CA SER A 81 -12.96 -3.94 7.10
C SER A 81 -12.14 -5.10 6.53
N PHE A 82 -11.52 -4.89 5.37
CA PHE A 82 -10.64 -5.88 4.74
C PHE A 82 -9.37 -6.15 5.56
N ALA A 83 -8.74 -5.08 6.06
CA ALA A 83 -7.54 -5.15 6.87
C ALA A 83 -7.79 -5.55 8.34
N LYS A 84 -9.03 -5.86 8.69
CA LYS A 84 -9.46 -6.02 10.08
C LYS A 84 -8.63 -7.05 10.83
N ASN A 85 -8.13 -6.64 11.99
CA ASN A 85 -7.31 -7.43 12.93
C ASN A 85 -6.02 -8.00 12.31
N ALA A 86 -5.54 -7.47 11.18
CA ALA A 86 -4.29 -7.95 10.62
C ALA A 86 -3.12 -7.71 11.58
N GLU A 87 -2.17 -8.63 11.62
CA GLU A 87 -1.01 -8.45 12.50
C GLU A 87 -0.07 -7.39 11.96
N ILE A 88 0.13 -7.36 10.64
CA ILE A 88 0.94 -6.36 9.95
C ILE A 88 0.11 -5.77 8.81
N LEU A 89 0.08 -4.45 8.75
CA LEU A 89 -0.38 -3.70 7.59
C LEU A 89 0.83 -2.97 6.96
N VAL A 90 1.24 -3.41 5.77
CA VAL A 90 2.19 -2.71 4.90
C VAL A 90 1.40 -1.68 4.09
N PHE A 91 1.60 -0.40 4.41
CA PHE A 91 0.71 0.67 3.99
C PHE A 91 1.44 1.73 3.15
N ASP A 92 0.78 2.24 2.12
CA ASP A 92 1.23 3.40 1.36
C ASP A 92 1.37 4.63 2.27
N GLY A 93 2.62 5.03 2.49
CA GLY A 93 3.01 6.17 3.31
C GLY A 93 3.51 7.35 2.51
N MET A 94 3.21 7.47 1.21
CA MET A 94 3.71 8.54 0.33
C MET A 94 3.64 9.93 0.96
N LEU A 95 2.46 10.30 1.48
CA LEU A 95 2.20 11.63 2.06
C LEU A 95 2.61 11.77 3.53
N THR A 96 3.26 10.77 4.12
CA THR A 96 3.91 10.89 5.45
C THR A 96 5.27 11.56 5.38
N SER A 97 5.84 11.70 4.17
CA SER A 97 7.08 12.43 3.93
C SER A 97 6.87 13.95 4.02
N ASP A 98 7.84 14.64 4.58
CA ASP A 98 7.81 16.10 4.72
C ASP A 98 8.05 16.84 3.40
N PHE A 99 8.70 16.19 2.42
CA PHE A 99 9.21 16.78 1.19
C PHE A 99 10.04 18.06 1.42
N SER A 100 10.79 18.15 2.53
CA SER A 100 11.49 19.36 2.96
C SER A 100 12.58 19.83 2.00
N PHE A 101 13.07 18.95 1.13
CA PHE A 101 14.02 19.26 0.06
C PHE A 101 13.41 20.12 -1.08
N VAL A 102 12.09 20.24 -1.15
CA VAL A 102 11.38 21.06 -2.15
C VAL A 102 11.06 22.44 -1.57
N PRO A 103 11.24 23.55 -2.33
CA PRO A 103 10.80 24.88 -1.91
C PRO A 103 9.31 24.90 -1.54
N GLU A 104 8.94 25.67 -0.51
CA GLU A 104 7.59 25.64 0.11
C GLU A 104 6.44 25.68 -0.90
N GLN A 105 6.41 26.68 -1.79
CA GLN A 105 5.33 26.80 -2.77
C GLN A 105 5.24 25.60 -3.73
N ALA A 106 6.39 25.05 -4.15
CA ALA A 106 6.43 23.88 -5.01
C ALA A 106 6.08 22.59 -4.25
N ARG A 107 6.39 22.54 -2.96
CA ARG A 107 6.07 21.43 -2.05
C ARG A 107 4.57 21.29 -1.84
N GLU A 108 3.86 22.41 -1.66
CA GLU A 108 2.39 22.40 -1.57
C GLU A 108 1.77 21.86 -2.86
N ASN A 109 2.20 22.35 -4.02
CA ASN A 109 1.73 21.86 -5.32
C ASN A 109 2.02 20.37 -5.51
N LEU A 110 3.21 19.90 -5.11
CA LEU A 110 3.58 18.49 -5.14
C LEU A 110 2.65 17.65 -4.26
N LYS A 111 2.43 18.05 -3.00
CA LYS A 111 1.54 17.34 -2.07
C LYS A 111 0.11 17.29 -2.61
N ASN A 112 -0.42 18.41 -3.12
CA ASN A 112 -1.75 18.48 -3.71
C ASN A 112 -1.90 17.57 -4.93
N GLY A 113 -0.86 17.45 -5.76
CA GLY A 113 -0.84 16.51 -6.88
C GLY A 113 -0.85 15.05 -6.40
N LEU A 114 -0.02 14.72 -5.41
CA LEU A 114 0.06 13.37 -4.82
C LEU A 114 -1.25 12.96 -4.13
N MET A 115 -2.00 13.89 -3.53
CA MET A 115 -3.31 13.62 -2.92
C MET A 115 -4.36 13.09 -3.91
N GLN A 116 -4.14 13.23 -5.22
CA GLN A 116 -5.04 12.64 -6.22
C GLN A 116 -4.91 11.11 -6.31
N SER A 117 -3.81 10.54 -5.82
CA SER A 117 -3.50 9.12 -5.93
C SER A 117 -3.04 8.46 -4.64
N HIS A 118 -2.79 9.24 -3.59
CA HIS A 118 -2.32 8.78 -2.28
C HIS A 118 -3.14 9.41 -1.15
N ALA A 119 -3.44 8.63 -0.12
CA ALA A 119 -4.19 9.07 1.05
C ALA A 119 -3.36 10.05 1.90
N THR A 120 -4.03 11.04 2.51
CA THR A 120 -3.38 11.91 3.50
C THR A 120 -3.07 11.12 4.77
N ILE A 121 -2.22 11.69 5.62
CA ILE A 121 -1.88 11.04 6.89
C ILE A 121 -3.09 10.85 7.82
N GLU A 122 -4.06 11.76 7.77
CA GLU A 122 -5.32 11.66 8.52
C GLU A 122 -6.20 10.53 7.99
N ASP A 123 -6.28 10.36 6.67
CA ASP A 123 -7.03 9.26 6.05
C ASP A 123 -6.38 7.90 6.35
N LEU A 124 -5.04 7.82 6.32
CA LEU A 124 -4.31 6.63 6.75
C LEU A 124 -4.61 6.30 8.22
N ALA A 125 -4.50 7.29 9.11
CA ALA A 125 -4.75 7.14 10.54
C ALA A 125 -6.18 6.64 10.82
N LYS A 126 -7.17 7.20 10.12
CA LYS A 126 -8.57 6.77 10.22
C LYS A 126 -8.76 5.32 9.78
N MET A 127 -8.27 4.94 8.59
CA MET A 127 -8.37 3.57 8.09
C MET A 127 -7.68 2.57 9.05
N VAL A 128 -6.53 2.95 9.60
CA VAL A 128 -5.77 2.14 10.55
C VAL A 128 -6.52 1.97 11.87
N ALA A 129 -7.05 3.04 12.45
CA ALA A 129 -7.82 2.98 13.69
C ALA A 129 -9.04 2.05 13.56
N ASP A 130 -9.78 2.16 12.45
CA ASP A 130 -10.97 1.37 12.18
C ASP A 130 -10.65 -0.12 11.93
N SER A 131 -9.46 -0.42 11.38
CA SER A 131 -9.02 -1.78 11.07
C SER A 131 -8.56 -2.59 12.29
N LYS A 132 -8.17 -1.93 13.39
CA LYS A 132 -7.62 -2.61 14.60
C LYS A 132 -6.42 -3.52 14.30
N VAL A 133 -5.59 -3.16 13.32
CA VAL A 133 -4.32 -3.85 13.06
C VAL A 133 -3.38 -3.73 14.25
N LYS A 134 -2.40 -4.64 14.37
CA LYS A 134 -1.43 -4.60 15.48
C LYS A 134 -0.23 -3.70 15.17
N LYS A 135 0.23 -3.72 13.92
CA LYS A 135 1.42 -3.01 13.43
C LYS A 135 1.16 -2.40 12.06
N VAL A 136 1.60 -1.15 11.88
CA VAL A 136 1.61 -0.46 10.59
C VAL A 136 3.05 -0.27 10.13
N VAL A 137 3.31 -0.62 8.89
CA VAL A 137 4.61 -0.50 8.23
C VAL A 137 4.41 0.41 7.03
N LEU A 138 4.79 1.68 7.18
CA LEU A 138 4.70 2.70 6.14
C LEU A 138 5.80 2.44 5.11
N THR A 139 5.40 2.13 3.88
CA THR A 139 6.27 1.98 2.70
C THR A 139 5.92 3.04 1.66
N ARG A 140 6.53 2.99 0.47
CA ARG A 140 6.25 3.92 -0.63
C ARG A 140 6.42 5.39 -0.21
N ILE A 141 7.30 5.65 0.75
CA ILE A 141 7.52 6.96 1.35
C ILE A 141 8.07 7.91 0.29
N GLY A 142 7.47 9.09 0.15
CA GLY A 142 7.98 10.12 -0.75
C GLY A 142 9.40 10.52 -0.40
N LEU A 143 10.19 10.92 -1.40
CA LEU A 143 11.54 11.45 -1.17
C LEU A 143 11.47 12.54 -0.07
N GLY A 144 12.33 12.48 0.94
CA GLY A 144 12.24 13.35 2.13
C GLY A 144 12.32 12.58 3.44
N ASN A 145 11.98 13.23 4.54
CA ASN A 145 12.03 12.64 5.88
C ASN A 145 10.62 12.35 6.40
N VAL A 146 10.49 11.29 7.19
CA VAL A 146 9.27 11.01 7.96
C VAL A 146 9.46 11.53 9.38
N ASP A 147 8.68 12.53 9.77
CA ASP A 147 8.59 12.95 11.18
C ASP A 147 7.78 11.92 11.96
N LYS A 148 8.51 10.95 12.54
CA LYS A 148 7.91 9.85 13.31
C LYS A 148 7.04 10.34 14.47
N MET A 149 7.41 11.43 15.15
CA MET A 149 6.62 11.94 16.27
C MET A 149 5.28 12.51 15.81
N SER A 150 5.30 13.32 14.74
CA SER A 150 4.09 13.86 14.15
C SER A 150 3.18 12.76 13.60
N VAL A 151 3.76 11.76 12.91
CA VAL A 151 3.00 10.61 12.40
C VAL A 151 2.36 9.82 13.54
N SER A 152 3.14 9.45 14.57
CA SER A 152 2.62 8.73 15.73
C SER A 152 1.52 9.51 16.46
N LYS A 153 1.64 10.84 16.53
CA LYS A 153 0.61 11.69 17.12
C LYS A 153 -0.69 11.62 16.33
N VAL A 154 -0.67 11.80 15.02
CA VAL A 154 -1.88 11.76 14.18
C VAL A 154 -2.60 10.42 14.29
N PHE A 155 -1.84 9.31 14.26
CA PHE A 155 -2.39 7.97 14.41
C PHE A 155 -2.97 7.73 15.82
N SER A 156 -2.28 8.19 16.86
CA SER A 156 -2.74 8.09 18.24
C SER A 156 -4.01 8.92 18.48
N ASP A 157 -4.09 10.13 17.92
CA ASP A 157 -5.27 11.00 18.02
C ASP A 157 -6.49 10.36 17.33
N ALA A 158 -6.28 9.59 16.25
CA ALA A 158 -7.31 8.77 15.61
C ALA A 158 -7.67 7.50 16.40
N GLY A 159 -6.95 7.19 17.49
CA GLY A 159 -7.22 6.06 18.38
C GLY A 159 -6.37 4.80 18.11
N PHE A 160 -5.41 4.84 17.18
CA PHE A 160 -4.47 3.75 16.97
C PHE A 160 -3.43 3.70 18.09
N LYS A 161 -3.26 2.52 18.69
CA LYS A 161 -2.31 2.28 19.79
C LYS A 161 -1.23 1.24 19.45
N GLY A 162 -1.23 0.78 18.20
CA GLY A 162 -0.26 -0.21 17.73
C GLY A 162 1.08 0.41 17.37
N GLU A 163 1.98 -0.44 16.91
CA GLU A 163 3.32 -0.01 16.49
C GLU A 163 3.27 0.59 15.08
N ILE A 164 4.03 1.68 14.85
CA ILE A 164 4.20 2.31 13.53
C ILE A 164 5.68 2.28 13.18
N ILE A 165 5.99 1.74 12.00
CA ILE A 165 7.34 1.61 11.49
C ILE A 165 7.41 2.30 10.13
N ALA A 166 8.36 3.20 9.94
CA ALA A 166 8.74 3.67 8.61
C ALA A 166 9.72 2.66 8.01
N ALA A 167 9.37 2.06 6.87
CA ALA A 167 10.18 1.03 6.23
C ALA A 167 11.44 1.61 5.58
N GLU A 168 12.47 0.79 5.51
CA GLU A 168 13.72 1.03 4.78
C GLU A 168 14.11 -0.22 4.01
N ASP A 169 14.92 -0.06 2.97
CA ASP A 169 15.38 -1.17 2.15
C ASP A 169 16.14 -2.21 3.00
N GLY A 170 15.74 -3.47 2.90
CA GLY A 170 16.31 -4.57 3.68
C GLY A 170 15.72 -4.76 5.08
N LEU A 171 14.75 -3.94 5.50
CA LEU A 171 14.03 -4.12 6.76
C LEU A 171 13.27 -5.47 6.79
N VAL A 172 13.41 -6.19 7.90
CA VAL A 172 12.72 -7.47 8.15
C VAL A 172 11.75 -7.34 9.31
N ILE A 173 10.50 -7.80 9.13
CA ILE A 173 9.45 -7.71 10.16
C ILE A 173 8.77 -9.06 10.37
N ASN A 174 8.82 -9.51 11.63
CA ASN A 174 8.14 -10.65 12.24
C ASN A 174 6.60 -10.48 12.42
N PRO A 175 5.66 -11.27 11.84
CA PRO A 175 4.28 -11.32 12.32
C PRO A 175 4.10 -12.16 13.60
#